data_AF-A0A7L5SW56-F1
#
_entry.id   AF-A0A7L5SW56-F1
#
_cell.length_a   1.000
_cell.length_b   1.000
_cell.length_c   1.000
_cell.angle_alpha   90.00
_cell.angle_beta   90.00
_cell.angle_gamma   90.00
#
_symmetry.space_group_name_H-M   'P 1'
#
loop_
_entity.id
_entity.type
_entity.pdbx_description
1 polymer ?
#
loop_
_entity_poly.entity_id
_entity_poly.type
_entity_poly.pdbx_seq_one_letter_code
_entity_poly.pdbx_strand_id
1 'polypeptide(L)'
;MATTLAPETPDNPKTPETGDRTPVFSVRDMWKVFGPKADRVPGSPEAELSAADLRARTGCTAAVRDVSFDVEPGEVFVVMGLSGSGKSTLVRCLTRLIEPTSGTLKIDGEDVMAMDKARLRDLRRHRAAMVFQHFGLLPHRSVLDNIAYGLEIQGVGKAERRAKAAEMVEKVGLSGLERRRPGQLSGGQQQRVGLARALAVDPEVLLFDEPFSALDPLIRRDMQEEVIRLHHDEGRTMVFITHDLSEALRLGDRIMLMRDGGIVQLGTPEEIVGSPADDYVRDFVRDVPREQVLTVRRAMRPAKSDEKDGGPALTPGTTVADAIEAVARSGGPARVVDGGRCLGVVDHACLLSVVAGLDGKEAAAA
;
A
#
# COMPACT_ATOMS: atom_id res chain seq x y z
N MET A 1 23.04 -46.51 8.05
CA MET A 1 21.67 -46.11 8.44
C MET A 1 21.55 -44.60 8.28
N ALA A 2 21.31 -44.15 7.06
CA ALA A 2 21.17 -42.74 6.72
C ALA A 2 19.69 -42.38 6.71
N THR A 3 19.29 -41.50 7.64
CA THR A 3 17.94 -41.02 7.82
C THR A 3 17.71 -39.85 6.85
N THR A 4 16.81 -40.04 5.89
CA THR A 4 16.42 -39.02 4.91
C THR A 4 15.44 -38.05 5.56
N LEU A 5 15.84 -36.79 5.70
CA LEU A 5 14.97 -35.67 6.10
C LEU A 5 14.04 -35.32 4.91
N ALA A 6 12.74 -35.27 5.18
CA ALA A 6 11.72 -34.79 4.25
C ALA A 6 11.78 -33.25 4.15
N PRO A 7 11.50 -32.65 2.96
CA PRO A 7 11.48 -31.21 2.82
C PRO A 7 10.22 -30.61 3.47
N GLU A 8 10.42 -29.59 4.30
CA GLU A 8 9.36 -28.77 4.88
C GLU A 8 8.63 -27.98 3.78
N THR A 9 7.31 -27.95 3.89
CA THR A 9 6.41 -27.26 2.97
C THR A 9 6.40 -25.77 3.31
N PRO A 10 6.56 -24.84 2.35
CA PRO A 10 6.46 -23.41 2.63
C PRO A 10 5.02 -23.05 3.02
N ASP A 11 4.89 -22.30 4.12
CA ASP A 11 3.65 -21.84 4.72
C ASP A 11 2.92 -20.89 3.74
N ASN A 12 1.65 -21.20 3.46
CA ASN A 12 0.82 -20.47 2.51
C ASN A 12 0.30 -19.18 3.17
N PRO A 13 0.30 -18.00 2.52
CA PRO A 13 -0.32 -16.81 3.09
C PRO A 13 -1.83 -17.08 3.25
N LYS A 14 -2.27 -17.18 4.50
CA LYS A 14 -3.66 -17.39 4.86
C LYS A 14 -4.50 -16.21 4.35
N THR A 15 -5.52 -16.51 3.56
CA THR A 15 -6.65 -15.60 3.35
C THR A 15 -7.15 -15.14 4.72
N PRO A 16 -7.23 -13.83 5.02
CA PRO A 16 -7.67 -13.39 6.33
C PRO A 16 -9.14 -13.78 6.49
N GLU A 17 -9.39 -14.72 7.40
CA GLU A 17 -10.72 -14.97 7.95
C GLU A 17 -11.26 -13.64 8.48
N THR A 18 -12.45 -13.25 8.00
CA THR A 18 -13.18 -12.04 8.42
C THR A 18 -13.74 -12.27 9.83
N GLY A 19 -12.85 -12.38 10.81
CA GLY A 19 -13.17 -12.50 12.22
C GLY A 19 -12.86 -11.19 12.93
N ASP A 20 -13.90 -10.42 13.26
CA ASP A 20 -14.01 -9.47 14.39
C ASP A 20 -12.73 -8.75 14.88
N ARG A 21 -11.87 -8.31 13.96
CA ARG A 21 -10.69 -7.50 14.28
C ARG A 21 -11.05 -6.05 14.06
N THR A 22 -10.72 -5.23 15.07
CA THR A 22 -10.90 -3.78 14.95
C THR A 22 -9.90 -3.24 13.93
N PRO A 23 -10.35 -2.51 12.90
CA PRO A 23 -9.44 -1.90 11.94
C PRO A 23 -8.47 -0.94 12.63
N VAL A 24 -7.22 -0.90 12.14
CA VAL A 24 -6.21 0.06 12.60
C VAL A 24 -6.65 1.48 12.25
N PHE A 25 -7.17 1.72 11.06
CA PHE A 25 -7.87 2.95 10.72
C PHE A 25 -9.29 2.63 10.30
N SER A 26 -10.26 3.37 10.85
CA SER A 26 -11.64 3.39 10.36
C SER A 26 -12.03 4.83 10.07
N VAL A 27 -12.22 5.13 8.78
CA VAL A 27 -12.58 6.44 8.26
C VAL A 27 -14.00 6.40 7.73
N ARG A 28 -14.87 7.33 8.15
CA ARG A 28 -16.23 7.46 7.61
C ARG A 28 -16.55 8.90 7.24
N ASP A 29 -17.11 9.07 6.05
CA ASP A 29 -17.67 10.30 5.50
C ASP A 29 -16.70 11.48 5.63
N MET A 30 -15.41 11.23 5.41
CA MET A 30 -14.36 12.21 5.65
C MET A 30 -14.35 13.26 4.56
N TRP A 31 -14.38 14.52 4.99
CA TRP A 31 -14.18 15.66 4.10
C TRP A 31 -12.99 16.48 4.54
N LYS A 32 -12.27 17.01 3.55
CA LYS A 32 -11.35 18.12 3.76
C LYS A 32 -11.53 19.16 2.66
N VAL A 33 -12.04 20.31 3.06
CA VAL A 33 -12.28 21.46 2.21
C VAL A 33 -11.37 22.62 2.64
N PHE A 34 -10.71 23.23 1.67
CA PHE A 34 -9.92 24.45 1.84
C PHE A 34 -10.66 25.63 1.23
N GLY A 35 -10.61 26.79 1.88
CA GLY A 35 -11.23 28.01 1.38
C GLY A 35 -12.16 28.68 2.38
N PRO A 36 -12.84 29.76 1.98
CA PRO A 36 -13.73 30.52 2.85
C PRO A 36 -15.00 29.73 3.17
N LYS A 37 -15.38 29.66 4.45
CA LYS A 37 -16.59 28.94 4.91
C LYS A 37 -16.62 27.48 4.46
N ALA A 38 -15.44 26.84 4.42
CA ALA A 38 -15.25 25.46 3.99
C ALA A 38 -16.11 24.45 4.76
N ASP A 39 -16.45 24.75 6.01
CA ASP A 39 -17.36 24.00 6.89
C ASP A 39 -18.79 23.88 6.34
N ARG A 40 -19.21 24.77 5.44
CA ARG A 40 -20.56 24.76 4.86
C ARG A 40 -20.70 23.93 3.60
N VAL A 41 -19.60 23.40 3.06
CA VAL A 41 -19.63 22.61 1.83
C VAL A 41 -20.15 21.19 2.09
N PRO A 42 -19.67 20.44 3.11
CA PRO A 42 -20.22 19.12 3.38
C PRO A 42 -21.72 19.17 3.71
N GLY A 43 -22.51 18.32 3.05
CA GLY A 43 -23.97 18.25 3.23
C GLY A 43 -24.76 19.38 2.56
N SER A 44 -24.12 20.27 1.79
CA SER A 44 -24.82 21.28 0.99
C SER A 44 -24.97 20.84 -0.47
N PRO A 45 -25.82 21.51 -1.28
CA PRO A 45 -25.90 21.26 -2.71
C PRO A 45 -24.58 21.47 -3.46
N GLU A 46 -23.66 22.28 -2.90
CA GLU A 46 -22.33 22.49 -3.45
C GLU A 46 -21.43 21.25 -3.36
N ALA A 47 -21.74 20.29 -2.46
CA ALA A 47 -20.99 19.05 -2.28
C ALA A 47 -21.00 18.16 -3.53
N GLU A 48 -22.02 18.28 -4.38
CA GLU A 48 -22.20 17.47 -5.60
C GLU A 48 -21.52 18.09 -6.84
N LEU A 49 -21.02 19.33 -6.73
CA LEU A 49 -20.43 20.05 -7.86
C LEU A 49 -19.12 19.43 -8.33
N SER A 50 -18.78 19.64 -9.61
CA SER A 50 -17.41 19.37 -10.08
C SER A 50 -16.40 20.22 -9.29
N ALA A 51 -15.14 19.78 -9.23
CA ALA A 51 -14.10 20.55 -8.53
C ALA A 51 -13.94 21.98 -9.09
N ALA A 52 -14.11 22.15 -10.40
CA ALA A 52 -14.06 23.44 -11.07
C ALA A 52 -15.26 24.33 -10.67
N ASP A 53 -16.48 23.79 -10.69
CA ASP A 53 -17.70 24.54 -10.36
C ASP A 53 -17.77 24.90 -8.87
N LEU A 54 -17.34 23.99 -7.99
CA LEU A 54 -17.22 24.26 -6.56
C LEU A 54 -16.30 25.48 -6.33
N ARG A 55 -15.12 25.47 -6.96
CA ARG A 55 -14.15 26.56 -6.85
C ARG A 55 -14.70 27.86 -7.42
N ALA A 56 -15.36 27.84 -8.56
CA ALA A 56 -15.94 29.02 -9.18
C ALA A 56 -17.05 29.64 -8.33
N ARG A 57 -17.92 28.82 -7.74
CA ARG A 57 -19.07 29.29 -6.95
C ARG A 57 -18.72 29.72 -5.53
N THR A 58 -17.80 29.01 -4.88
CA THR A 58 -17.55 29.16 -3.43
C THR A 58 -16.15 29.67 -3.10
N GLY A 59 -15.21 29.60 -4.06
CA GLY A 59 -13.78 29.79 -3.79
C GLY A 59 -13.15 28.64 -2.99
N CYS A 60 -13.88 27.55 -2.74
CA CYS A 60 -13.37 26.39 -2.01
C CYS A 60 -12.79 25.31 -2.95
N THR A 61 -11.83 24.57 -2.42
CA THR A 61 -11.27 23.37 -3.03
C THR A 61 -11.50 22.20 -2.07
N ALA A 62 -12.29 21.22 -2.46
CA ALA A 62 -12.47 19.98 -1.70
C ALA A 62 -11.36 18.99 -2.07
N ALA A 63 -10.38 18.83 -1.19
CA ALA A 63 -9.24 17.93 -1.39
C ALA A 63 -9.53 16.50 -0.98
N VAL A 64 -10.48 16.29 -0.06
CA VAL A 64 -11.03 14.97 0.30
C VAL A 64 -12.55 15.13 0.33
N ARG A 65 -13.26 14.24 -0.36
CA ARG A 65 -14.71 14.32 -0.62
C ARG A 65 -15.35 12.98 -0.28
N ASP A 66 -16.04 12.94 0.84
CA ASP A 66 -16.86 11.81 1.27
C ASP A 66 -16.13 10.46 1.21
N VAL A 67 -14.96 10.42 1.84
CA VAL A 67 -14.09 9.25 1.79
C VAL A 67 -14.37 8.34 2.99
N SER A 68 -14.65 7.07 2.70
CA SER A 68 -14.93 6.02 3.70
C SER A 68 -14.14 4.75 3.37
N PHE A 69 -13.33 4.27 4.31
CA PHE A 69 -12.57 3.01 4.19
C PHE A 69 -12.08 2.52 5.56
N ASP A 70 -11.65 1.26 5.58
CA ASP A 70 -10.96 0.62 6.69
C ASP A 70 -9.58 0.12 6.25
N VAL A 71 -8.62 0.24 7.17
CA VAL A 71 -7.28 -0.35 7.07
C VAL A 71 -7.12 -1.40 8.15
N GLU A 72 -6.89 -2.63 7.74
CA GLU A 72 -6.81 -3.80 8.59
C GLU A 72 -5.43 -3.93 9.26
N PRO A 73 -5.35 -4.59 10.43
CA PRO A 73 -4.08 -4.92 11.06
C PRO A 73 -3.19 -5.76 10.13
N GLY A 74 -1.92 -5.35 10.00
CA GLY A 74 -0.94 -5.98 9.11
C GLY A 74 -1.08 -5.65 7.63
N GLU A 75 -2.08 -4.87 7.21
CA GLU A 75 -2.32 -4.55 5.78
C GLU A 75 -1.34 -3.49 5.25
N VAL A 76 -0.86 -3.66 4.01
CA VAL A 76 -0.31 -2.58 3.18
C VAL A 76 -1.42 -1.97 2.33
N PHE A 77 -1.99 -0.88 2.82
CA PHE A 77 -3.05 -0.14 2.16
C PHE A 77 -2.48 0.98 1.30
N VAL A 78 -2.58 0.85 -0.02
CA VAL A 78 -2.02 1.81 -0.97
C VAL A 78 -3.06 2.83 -1.40
N VAL A 79 -2.72 4.12 -1.32
CA VAL A 79 -3.51 5.23 -1.85
C VAL A 79 -2.87 5.74 -3.13
N MET A 80 -3.60 5.59 -4.23
CA MET A 80 -3.16 5.91 -5.58
C MET A 80 -3.97 7.03 -6.23
N GLY A 81 -3.41 7.63 -7.27
CA GLY A 81 -4.08 8.64 -8.09
C GLY A 81 -3.13 9.71 -8.59
N LEU A 82 -3.61 10.56 -9.50
CA LEU A 82 -2.81 11.62 -10.11
C LEU A 82 -2.43 12.72 -9.10
N SER A 83 -1.48 13.58 -9.48
CA SER A 83 -1.17 14.78 -8.69
C SER A 83 -2.43 15.63 -8.49
N GLY A 84 -2.63 16.13 -7.28
CA GLY A 84 -3.81 16.92 -6.92
C GLY A 84 -5.08 16.12 -6.60
N SER A 85 -5.07 14.79 -6.63
CA SER A 85 -6.27 13.98 -6.33
C SER A 85 -6.66 13.89 -4.85
N GLY A 86 -5.84 14.44 -3.93
CA GLY A 86 -6.16 14.49 -2.50
C GLY A 86 -5.38 13.53 -1.59
N LYS A 87 -4.59 12.60 -2.14
CA LYS A 87 -3.89 11.52 -1.39
C LYS A 87 -3.10 12.03 -0.19
N SER A 88 -2.18 12.96 -0.41
CA SER A 88 -1.32 13.49 0.64
C SER A 88 -2.09 14.36 1.64
N THR A 89 -3.25 14.90 1.26
CA THR A 89 -4.15 15.56 2.22
C THR A 89 -4.85 14.51 3.08
N LEU A 90 -5.32 13.41 2.50
CA LEU A 90 -5.98 12.32 3.20
C LEU A 90 -5.06 11.71 4.27
N VAL A 91 -3.83 11.33 3.94
CA VAL A 91 -2.90 10.74 4.93
C VAL A 91 -2.54 11.73 6.05
N ARG A 92 -2.45 13.03 5.74
CA ARG A 92 -2.27 14.05 6.79
C ARG A 92 -3.51 14.23 7.66
N CYS A 93 -4.71 13.92 7.15
CA CYS A 93 -5.93 13.86 7.94
C CYS A 93 -5.93 12.66 8.90
N LEU A 94 -5.41 11.49 8.48
CA LEU A 94 -5.29 10.31 9.34
C LEU A 94 -4.44 10.57 10.61
N THR A 95 -3.47 11.46 10.53
CA THR A 95 -2.64 11.87 11.67
C THR A 95 -3.10 13.18 12.32
N ARG A 96 -4.16 13.82 11.81
CA ARG A 96 -4.60 15.18 12.16
C ARG A 96 -3.49 16.24 12.05
N LEU A 97 -2.50 16.04 11.17
CA LEU A 97 -1.58 17.11 10.77
C LEU A 97 -2.32 18.17 9.95
N ILE A 98 -3.33 17.73 9.21
CA ILE A 98 -4.38 18.57 8.65
C ILE A 98 -5.68 18.16 9.34
N GLU A 99 -6.40 19.13 9.91
CA GLU A 99 -7.70 18.85 10.53
C GLU A 99 -8.75 18.57 9.43
N PRO A 100 -9.46 17.43 9.47
CA PRO A 100 -10.62 17.20 8.62
C PRO A 100 -11.67 18.29 8.81
N THR A 101 -12.42 18.59 7.75
CA THR A 101 -13.57 19.51 7.81
C THR A 101 -14.79 18.82 8.45
N SER A 102 -15.02 17.55 8.12
CA SER A 102 -16.08 16.72 8.70
C SER A 102 -15.75 15.23 8.57
N GLY A 103 -16.61 14.38 9.12
CA GLY A 103 -16.46 12.92 9.14
C GLY A 103 -15.90 12.40 10.45
N THR A 104 -15.66 11.10 10.51
CA THR A 104 -15.11 10.42 11.69
C THR A 104 -13.83 9.68 11.36
N LEU A 105 -12.93 9.61 12.34
CA LEU A 105 -11.65 8.93 12.24
C LEU A 105 -11.41 8.18 13.54
N LYS A 106 -11.29 6.87 13.46
CA LYS A 106 -10.87 6.03 14.58
C LYS A 106 -9.53 5.36 14.28
N ILE A 107 -8.69 5.26 15.30
CA ILE A 107 -7.46 4.47 15.28
C ILE A 107 -7.56 3.40 16.36
N ASP A 108 -7.48 2.13 15.98
CA ASP A 108 -7.65 0.99 16.89
C ASP A 108 -8.94 1.09 17.73
N GLY A 109 -10.02 1.62 17.12
CA GLY A 109 -11.30 1.86 17.76
C GLY A 109 -11.42 3.16 18.58
N GLU A 110 -10.32 3.85 18.90
CA GLU A 110 -10.32 5.13 19.62
C GLU A 110 -10.68 6.29 18.70
N ASP A 111 -11.62 7.16 19.10
CA ASP A 111 -11.99 8.35 18.33
C ASP A 111 -10.88 9.41 18.37
N VAL A 112 -10.22 9.58 17.22
CA VAL A 112 -9.08 10.48 17.05
C VAL A 112 -9.54 11.93 16.95
N MET A 113 -10.77 12.18 16.50
CA MET A 113 -11.34 13.53 16.38
C MET A 113 -11.59 14.15 17.75
N ALA A 114 -11.92 13.33 18.75
CA ALA A 114 -12.15 13.75 20.13
C ALA A 114 -10.87 13.95 20.95
N MET A 115 -9.71 13.50 20.46
CA MET A 115 -8.44 13.60 21.19
C MET A 115 -7.99 15.06 21.39
N ASP A 116 -7.49 15.34 22.58
CA ASP A 116 -6.81 16.58 22.90
C ASP A 116 -5.37 16.63 22.33
N LYS A 117 -4.70 17.78 22.50
CA LYS A 117 -3.34 17.99 21.98
C LYS A 117 -2.30 17.06 22.63
N ALA A 118 -2.50 16.62 23.87
CA ALA A 118 -1.57 15.76 24.57
C ALA A 118 -1.68 14.33 24.06
N ARG A 119 -2.90 13.81 23.94
CA ARG A 119 -3.20 12.48 23.41
C ARG A 119 -2.81 12.35 21.94
N LEU A 120 -3.07 13.36 21.11
CA LEU A 120 -2.60 13.37 19.71
C LEU A 120 -1.08 13.32 19.60
N ARG A 121 -0.37 14.02 20.50
CA ARG A 121 1.09 14.00 20.51
C ARG A 121 1.63 12.64 20.93
N ASP A 122 0.99 11.99 21.88
CA ASP A 122 1.31 10.62 22.32
C ASP A 122 1.13 9.61 21.18
N LEU A 123 -0.03 9.66 20.50
CA LEU A 123 -0.32 8.85 19.32
C LEU A 123 0.74 8.99 18.22
N ARG A 124 1.13 10.23 17.87
CA ARG A 124 2.16 10.52 16.86
C ARG A 124 3.58 10.17 17.32
N ARG A 125 3.79 9.96 18.61
CA ARG A 125 5.11 9.71 19.19
C ARG A 125 5.35 8.21 19.35
N HIS A 126 4.31 7.41 19.59
CA HIS A 126 4.45 6.00 19.91
C HIS A 126 3.74 5.06 18.93
N ARG A 127 2.58 5.44 18.39
CA ARG A 127 1.74 4.55 17.58
C ARG A 127 1.99 4.69 16.09
N ALA A 128 1.99 5.93 15.60
CA ALA A 128 2.07 6.22 14.17
C ALA A 128 3.30 7.05 13.82
N ALA A 129 4.05 6.63 12.79
CA ALA A 129 5.11 7.42 12.19
C ALA A 129 4.78 7.78 10.75
N MET A 130 5.19 8.99 10.34
CA MET A 130 4.99 9.48 8.97
C MET A 130 6.33 9.73 8.27
N VAL A 131 6.45 9.22 7.06
CA VAL A 131 7.53 9.52 6.11
C VAL A 131 6.98 10.49 5.06
N PHE A 132 7.51 11.70 5.06
CA PHE A 132 7.09 12.76 4.14
C PHE A 132 7.84 12.69 2.80
N GLN A 133 7.17 13.09 1.72
CA GLN A 133 7.76 13.26 0.38
C GLN A 133 9.00 14.16 0.41
N HIS A 134 8.92 15.29 1.14
CA HIS A 134 10.08 16.08 1.51
C HIS A 134 10.49 15.67 2.91
N PHE A 135 11.58 14.92 3.03
CA PHE A 135 11.99 14.15 4.22
C PHE A 135 12.13 14.93 5.53
N GLY A 136 11.95 16.26 5.52
CA GLY A 136 11.85 17.07 6.73
C GLY A 136 13.06 16.89 7.65
N LEU A 137 14.25 16.72 7.06
CA LEU A 137 15.48 16.53 7.83
C LEU A 137 15.84 17.84 8.54
N LEU A 138 16.36 17.70 9.75
CA LEU A 138 16.83 18.81 10.56
C LEU A 138 18.22 19.22 10.04
N PRO A 139 18.37 20.38 9.37
CA PRO A 139 19.59 20.73 8.64
C PRO A 139 20.80 20.96 9.56
N HIS A 140 20.53 21.29 10.82
CA HIS A 140 21.54 21.53 11.85
C HIS A 140 21.98 20.25 12.59
N ARG A 141 21.32 19.11 12.34
CA ARG A 141 21.64 17.82 12.94
C ARG A 141 22.38 16.92 11.95
N SER A 142 23.19 16.00 12.48
CA SER A 142 23.86 14.96 11.67
C SER A 142 22.87 13.91 11.15
N VAL A 143 23.29 13.03 10.25
CA VAL A 143 22.51 11.85 9.83
C VAL A 143 22.09 11.02 11.04
N LEU A 144 23.05 10.67 11.91
CA LEU A 144 22.79 9.87 13.10
C LEU A 144 21.82 10.57 14.05
N ASP A 145 21.98 11.88 14.26
CA ASP A 145 21.11 12.64 15.17
C ASP A 145 19.72 12.90 14.55
N ASN A 146 19.58 12.89 13.22
CA ASN A 146 18.28 12.90 12.54
C ASN A 146 17.55 11.57 12.78
N ILE A 147 18.24 10.44 12.58
CA ILE A 147 17.66 9.11 12.78
C ILE A 147 17.29 8.90 14.25
N ALA A 148 18.15 9.30 15.19
CA ALA A 148 17.89 9.21 16.61
C ALA A 148 16.85 10.22 17.15
N TYR A 149 16.36 11.15 16.32
CA TYR A 149 15.50 12.25 16.78
C TYR A 149 14.19 11.76 17.39
N GLY A 150 13.51 10.81 16.75
CA GLY A 150 12.23 10.29 17.29
C GLY A 150 12.41 9.64 18.66
N LEU A 151 13.47 8.84 18.82
CA LEU A 151 13.86 8.21 20.08
C LEU A 151 14.23 9.25 21.16
N GLU A 152 14.89 10.36 20.78
CA GLU A 152 15.13 11.49 21.69
C GLU A 152 13.83 12.09 22.21
N ILE A 153 12.84 12.29 21.34
CA ILE A 153 11.53 12.84 21.72
C ILE A 153 10.72 11.86 22.58
N GLN A 154 10.91 10.55 22.41
CA GLN A 154 10.38 9.50 23.28
C GLN A 154 11.08 9.41 24.65
N GLY A 155 12.20 10.11 24.85
CA GLY A 155 12.95 10.09 26.11
C GLY A 155 13.96 8.94 26.23
N VAL A 156 14.25 8.22 25.14
CA VAL A 156 15.23 7.13 25.13
C VAL A 156 16.63 7.66 25.44
N GLY A 157 17.37 6.91 26.27
CA GLY A 157 18.72 7.27 26.70
C GLY A 157 19.69 7.50 25.54
N LYS A 158 20.63 8.44 25.70
CA LYS A 158 21.54 8.86 24.62
C LYS A 158 22.38 7.72 24.02
N ALA A 159 22.83 6.78 24.84
CA ALA A 159 23.61 5.64 24.38
C ALA A 159 22.74 4.68 23.54
N GLU A 160 21.59 4.28 24.07
CA GLU A 160 20.66 3.37 23.40
C GLU A 160 20.15 3.93 22.07
N ARG A 161 19.67 5.19 22.05
CA ARG A 161 19.15 5.79 20.82
C ARG A 161 20.21 5.93 19.72
N ARG A 162 21.48 6.11 20.10
CA ARG A 162 22.59 6.17 19.13
C ARG A 162 22.97 4.80 18.60
N ALA A 163 22.88 3.76 19.43
CA ALA A 163 23.07 2.38 18.98
C ALA A 163 22.00 1.98 17.97
N LYS A 164 20.71 2.21 18.29
CA LYS A 164 19.57 1.97 17.38
C LYS A 164 19.70 2.77 16.08
N ALA A 165 20.07 4.04 16.17
CA ALA A 165 20.28 4.87 14.98
C ALA A 165 21.45 4.39 14.12
N ALA A 166 22.52 3.87 14.72
CA ALA A 166 23.66 3.32 13.97
C ALA A 166 23.30 2.03 13.23
N GLU A 167 22.53 1.13 13.86
CA GLU A 167 21.98 -0.05 13.20
C GLU A 167 21.14 0.32 11.98
N MET A 168 20.30 1.36 12.12
CA MET A 168 19.48 1.85 11.00
C MET A 168 20.31 2.48 9.90
N VAL A 169 21.41 3.19 10.22
CA VAL A 169 22.36 3.69 9.21
C VAL A 169 22.92 2.56 8.36
N GLU A 170 23.30 1.45 8.98
CA GLU A 170 23.83 0.28 8.29
C GLU A 170 22.76 -0.36 7.40
N LYS A 171 21.56 -0.58 7.94
CA LYS A 171 20.41 -1.14 7.20
C LYS A 171 20.07 -0.35 5.94
N VAL A 172 20.11 0.98 6.00
CA VAL A 172 19.82 1.82 4.82
C VAL A 172 21.06 2.15 3.96
N GLY A 173 22.20 1.49 4.19
CA GLY A 173 23.41 1.66 3.39
C GLY A 173 24.01 3.07 3.44
N LEU A 174 23.97 3.72 4.61
CA LEU A 174 24.52 5.05 4.85
C LEU A 174 25.80 5.02 5.73
N SER A 175 26.39 3.85 5.91
CA SER A 175 27.62 3.67 6.69
C SER A 175 28.74 4.62 6.24
N GLY A 176 29.39 5.28 7.18
CA GLY A 176 30.41 6.31 6.94
C GLY A 176 29.86 7.72 6.71
N LEU A 177 28.54 7.91 6.67
CA LEU A 177 27.88 9.21 6.50
C LEU A 177 27.23 9.74 7.79
N GLU A 178 27.38 9.04 8.92
CA GLU A 178 26.70 9.27 10.20
C GLU A 178 26.84 10.72 10.68
N ARG A 179 28.03 11.31 10.47
CA ARG A 179 28.39 12.65 10.94
C ARG A 179 28.07 13.76 9.94
N ARG A 180 27.71 13.42 8.70
CA ARG A 180 27.35 14.42 7.70
C ARG A 180 26.02 15.07 8.05
N ARG A 181 25.83 16.30 7.59
CA ARG A 181 24.56 17.04 7.67
C ARG A 181 23.77 16.90 6.38
N PRO A 182 22.44 17.10 6.38
CA PRO A 182 21.59 16.94 5.18
C PRO A 182 22.09 17.68 3.94
N GLY A 183 22.61 18.90 4.08
CA GLY A 183 23.16 19.67 2.95
C GLY A 183 24.41 19.09 2.28
N GLN A 184 25.01 18.05 2.85
CA GLN A 184 26.18 17.33 2.33
C GLN A 184 25.80 15.98 1.69
N LEU A 185 24.51 15.73 1.53
CA LEU A 185 23.95 14.46 1.04
C LEU A 185 23.20 14.68 -0.28
N SER A 186 23.23 13.68 -1.16
CA SER A 186 22.36 13.65 -2.34
C SER A 186 20.88 13.52 -1.93
N GLY A 187 19.94 13.84 -2.84
CA GLY A 187 18.51 13.69 -2.58
C GLY A 187 18.13 12.28 -2.11
N GLY A 188 18.62 11.24 -2.80
CA GLY A 188 18.38 9.85 -2.41
C GLY A 188 19.04 9.45 -1.08
N GLN A 189 20.16 10.07 -0.69
CA GLN A 189 20.72 9.88 0.65
C GLN A 189 19.83 10.53 1.72
N GLN A 190 19.33 11.76 1.48
CA GLN A 190 18.41 12.42 2.41
C GLN A 190 17.11 11.62 2.61
N GLN A 191 16.62 11.01 1.54
CA GLN A 191 15.46 10.11 1.56
C GLN A 191 15.67 8.92 2.48
N ARG A 192 16.80 8.23 2.33
CA ARG A 192 17.18 7.10 3.19
C ARG A 192 17.32 7.50 4.66
N VAL A 193 17.82 8.71 4.96
CA VAL A 193 17.83 9.24 6.33
C VAL A 193 16.40 9.44 6.87
N GLY A 194 15.50 9.99 6.04
CA GLY A 194 14.10 10.19 6.42
C GLY A 194 13.36 8.89 6.72
N LEU A 195 13.58 7.88 5.89
CA LEU A 195 13.06 6.52 6.08
C LEU A 195 13.64 5.88 7.34
N ALA A 196 14.96 5.85 7.48
CA ALA A 196 15.64 5.31 8.66
C ALA A 196 15.17 5.97 9.96
N ARG A 197 14.89 7.29 9.95
CA ARG A 197 14.34 8.00 11.10
C ARG A 197 12.94 7.51 11.49
N ALA A 198 12.09 7.21 10.52
CA ALA A 198 10.75 6.69 10.79
C ALA A 198 10.78 5.24 11.27
N LEU A 199 11.69 4.43 10.73
CA LEU A 199 11.87 3.04 11.15
C LEU A 199 12.57 2.90 12.51
N ALA A 200 13.46 3.83 12.87
CA ALA A 200 14.22 3.77 14.12
C ALA A 200 13.36 3.83 15.39
N VAL A 201 12.17 4.42 15.32
CA VAL A 201 11.22 4.50 16.45
C VAL A 201 10.33 3.27 16.59
N ASP A 202 10.46 2.31 15.67
CA ASP A 202 9.74 1.05 15.65
C ASP A 202 8.20 1.17 15.82
N PRO A 203 7.54 1.98 14.97
CA PRO A 203 6.11 2.29 15.13
C PRO A 203 5.25 1.10 14.72
N GLU A 204 4.06 0.99 15.29
CA GLU A 204 3.08 -0.04 14.91
C GLU A 204 2.42 0.28 13.56
N VAL A 205 2.31 1.57 13.24
CA VAL A 205 1.67 2.06 12.01
C VAL A 205 2.61 3.00 11.26
N LEU A 206 2.84 2.69 9.98
CA LEU A 206 3.67 3.50 9.09
C LEU A 206 2.83 4.20 8.02
N LEU A 207 3.02 5.50 7.86
CA LEU A 207 2.35 6.31 6.85
C LEU A 207 3.39 6.88 5.89
N PHE A 208 3.32 6.50 4.63
CA PHE A 208 4.26 6.94 3.61
C PHE A 208 3.59 7.88 2.62
N ASP A 209 4.18 9.07 2.41
CA ASP A 209 3.75 10.04 1.41
C ASP A 209 4.77 10.10 0.28
N GLU A 210 4.58 9.30 -0.78
CA GLU A 210 5.47 9.16 -1.94
C GLU A 210 6.96 8.93 -1.57
N PRO A 211 7.25 7.92 -0.72
CA PRO A 211 8.53 7.80 -0.04
C PRO A 211 9.66 7.34 -0.95
N PHE A 212 9.40 6.98 -2.23
CA PHE A 212 10.42 6.52 -3.19
C PHE A 212 10.47 7.34 -4.49
N SER A 213 9.65 8.39 -4.61
CA SER A 213 9.52 9.22 -5.82
C SER A 213 10.85 9.82 -6.31
N ALA A 214 11.74 10.21 -5.39
CA ALA A 214 13.05 10.80 -5.69
C ALA A 214 14.24 9.80 -5.67
N LEU A 215 13.99 8.49 -5.52
CA LEU A 215 15.04 7.46 -5.53
C LEU A 215 15.38 7.02 -6.96
N ASP A 216 16.65 6.67 -7.18
CA ASP A 216 17.07 5.95 -8.37
C ASP A 216 16.49 4.51 -8.39
N PRO A 217 16.40 3.85 -9.57
CA PRO A 217 15.70 2.57 -9.69
C PRO A 217 16.25 1.43 -8.82
N LEU A 218 17.57 1.37 -8.60
CA LEU A 218 18.18 0.29 -7.80
C LEU A 218 17.84 0.47 -6.33
N ILE A 219 18.09 1.67 -5.78
CA ILE A 219 17.79 1.96 -4.38
C ILE A 219 16.28 1.91 -4.11
N ARG A 220 15.46 2.35 -5.07
CA ARG A 220 14.00 2.20 -4.97
C ARG A 220 13.60 0.74 -4.74
N ARG A 221 14.17 -0.17 -5.52
CA ARG A 221 13.88 -1.60 -5.41
C ARG A 221 14.30 -2.16 -4.05
N ASP A 222 15.49 -1.83 -3.58
CA ASP A 222 16.00 -2.27 -2.27
C ASP A 222 15.11 -1.78 -1.11
N MET A 223 14.66 -0.52 -1.17
CA MET A 223 13.77 0.04 -0.13
C MET A 223 12.35 -0.53 -0.20
N GLN A 224 11.84 -0.85 -1.39
CA GLN A 224 10.60 -1.59 -1.54
C GLN A 224 10.71 -3.00 -0.94
N GLU A 225 11.84 -3.68 -1.14
CA GLU A 225 12.10 -5.01 -0.55
C GLU A 225 12.14 -4.94 0.99
N GLU A 226 12.70 -3.86 1.55
CA GLU A 226 12.66 -3.62 3.00
C GLU A 226 11.25 -3.38 3.52
N VAL A 227 10.41 -2.64 2.79
CA VAL A 227 8.98 -2.45 3.14
C VAL A 227 8.22 -3.78 3.09
N ILE A 228 8.45 -4.59 2.07
CA ILE A 228 7.87 -5.94 1.94
C ILE A 228 8.29 -6.81 3.12
N ARG A 229 9.58 -6.76 3.49
CA ARG A 229 10.14 -7.48 4.64
C ARG A 229 9.45 -7.06 5.95
N LEU A 230 9.33 -5.76 6.21
CA LEU A 230 8.64 -5.23 7.40
C LEU A 230 7.16 -5.61 7.45
N HIS A 231 6.51 -5.74 6.30
CA HIS A 231 5.13 -6.21 6.22
C HIS A 231 5.03 -7.71 6.51
N HIS A 232 5.77 -8.58 5.80
CA HIS A 232 5.64 -10.03 5.94
C HIS A 232 6.26 -10.60 7.21
N ASP A 233 7.43 -10.10 7.63
CA ASP A 233 8.16 -10.67 8.77
C ASP A 233 7.67 -10.10 10.11
N GLU A 234 7.24 -8.84 10.13
CA GLU A 234 6.86 -8.13 11.37
C GLU A 234 5.36 -7.79 11.47
N GLY A 235 4.58 -7.98 10.40
CA GLY A 235 3.14 -7.76 10.41
C GLY A 235 2.73 -6.30 10.62
N ARG A 236 3.56 -5.34 10.19
CA ARG A 236 3.30 -3.91 10.37
C ARG A 236 2.17 -3.44 9.46
N THR A 237 1.27 -2.61 9.99
CA THR A 237 0.27 -1.92 9.16
C THR A 237 0.88 -0.71 8.49
N MET A 238 0.64 -0.55 7.19
CA MET A 238 1.20 0.52 6.39
C MET A 238 0.13 1.19 5.53
N VAL A 239 0.12 2.52 5.52
CA VAL A 239 -0.64 3.31 4.54
C VAL A 239 0.34 3.98 3.61
N PHE A 240 0.30 3.62 2.33
CA PHE A 240 1.33 3.97 1.38
C PHE A 240 0.76 4.81 0.24
N ILE A 241 1.22 6.05 0.07
CA ILE A 241 0.82 6.89 -1.06
C ILE A 241 1.84 6.75 -2.18
N THR A 242 1.34 6.47 -3.39
CA THR A 242 2.15 6.55 -4.60
C THR A 242 1.33 7.03 -5.81
N HIS A 243 2.03 7.48 -6.83
CA HIS A 243 1.48 7.69 -8.17
C HIS A 243 1.95 6.62 -9.16
N ASP A 244 2.88 5.74 -8.77
CA ASP A 244 3.41 4.64 -9.58
C ASP A 244 2.58 3.37 -9.35
N LEU A 245 1.96 2.88 -10.43
CA LEU A 245 1.12 1.69 -10.39
C LEU A 245 1.93 0.43 -10.15
N SER A 246 3.16 0.34 -10.68
CA SER A 246 4.01 -0.83 -10.48
C SER A 246 4.37 -0.99 -9.00
N GLU A 247 4.60 0.12 -8.31
CA GLU A 247 4.84 0.16 -6.87
C GLU A 247 3.60 -0.29 -6.08
N ALA A 248 2.42 0.21 -6.43
CA ALA A 248 1.19 -0.18 -5.77
C ALA A 248 0.85 -1.66 -5.94
N LEU A 249 1.04 -2.20 -7.16
CA LEU A 249 0.80 -3.62 -7.45
C LEU A 249 1.82 -4.53 -6.76
N ARG A 250 3.05 -4.05 -6.57
CA ARG A 250 4.11 -4.82 -5.90
C ARG A 250 3.96 -4.84 -4.37
N LEU A 251 3.52 -3.73 -3.78
CA LEU A 251 3.50 -3.55 -2.32
C LEU A 251 2.12 -3.77 -1.69
N GLY A 252 1.04 -3.45 -2.40
CA GLY A 252 -0.27 -3.27 -1.80
C GLY A 252 -1.11 -4.54 -1.71
N ASP A 253 -1.66 -4.79 -0.53
CA ASP A 253 -2.73 -5.77 -0.35
C ASP A 253 -4.05 -5.24 -0.91
N ARG A 254 -4.33 -3.95 -0.66
CA ARG A 254 -5.47 -3.21 -1.20
C ARG A 254 -5.03 -1.85 -1.71
N ILE A 255 -5.65 -1.45 -2.81
CA ILE A 255 -5.37 -0.21 -3.53
C ILE A 255 -6.65 0.62 -3.58
N MET A 256 -6.55 1.85 -3.11
CA MET A 256 -7.57 2.88 -3.24
C MET A 256 -7.15 3.89 -4.29
N LEU A 257 -7.84 3.91 -5.44
CA LEU A 257 -7.62 4.90 -6.48
C LEU A 257 -8.48 6.14 -6.21
N MET A 258 -7.85 7.31 -6.16
CA MET A 258 -8.49 8.60 -5.90
C MET A 258 -8.46 9.53 -7.12
N ARG A 259 -9.56 10.25 -7.35
CA ARG A 259 -9.69 11.33 -8.33
C ARG A 259 -10.52 12.46 -7.74
N ASP A 260 -10.07 13.71 -7.92
CA ASP A 260 -10.78 14.92 -7.47
C ASP A 260 -11.25 14.89 -6.01
N GLY A 261 -10.46 14.26 -5.13
CA GLY A 261 -10.73 14.13 -3.70
C GLY A 261 -11.64 12.96 -3.30
N GLY A 262 -12.26 12.26 -4.25
CA GLY A 262 -13.11 11.09 -4.00
C GLY A 262 -12.43 9.76 -4.32
N ILE A 263 -12.99 8.67 -3.82
CA ILE A 263 -12.60 7.30 -4.20
C ILE A 263 -13.24 6.97 -5.56
N VAL A 264 -12.45 6.47 -6.50
CA VAL A 264 -12.92 5.93 -7.77
C VAL A 264 -13.14 4.42 -7.67
N GLN A 265 -12.15 3.71 -7.14
CA GLN A 265 -12.20 2.27 -6.92
C GLN A 265 -11.33 1.89 -5.72
N LEU A 266 -11.80 0.92 -4.95
CA LEU A 266 -11.08 0.31 -3.83
C LEU A 266 -11.15 -1.20 -3.99
N GLY A 267 -10.01 -1.87 -4.02
CA GLY A 267 -9.94 -3.32 -4.20
C GLY A 267 -8.53 -3.87 -4.15
N THR A 268 -8.39 -5.17 -4.32
CA THR A 268 -7.10 -5.86 -4.47
C THR A 268 -6.42 -5.49 -5.80
N PRO A 269 -5.09 -5.64 -5.92
CA PRO A 269 -4.38 -5.50 -7.20
C PRO A 269 -5.05 -6.25 -8.37
N GLU A 270 -5.52 -7.48 -8.12
CA GLU A 270 -6.22 -8.29 -9.11
C GLU A 270 -7.56 -7.68 -9.54
N GLU A 271 -8.33 -7.11 -8.62
CA GLU A 271 -9.61 -6.43 -8.94
C GLU A 271 -9.38 -5.12 -9.71
N ILE A 272 -8.35 -4.35 -9.35
CA ILE A 272 -8.01 -3.09 -10.04
C ILE A 272 -7.64 -3.36 -11.51
N VAL A 273 -6.83 -4.40 -11.78
CA VAL A 273 -6.35 -4.73 -13.14
C VAL A 273 -7.36 -5.57 -13.92
N GLY A 274 -7.99 -6.54 -13.26
CA GLY A 274 -8.88 -7.52 -13.88
C GLY A 274 -10.29 -6.98 -14.12
N SER A 275 -10.76 -6.07 -13.25
CA SER A 275 -12.12 -5.55 -13.28
C SER A 275 -12.14 -4.04 -12.98
N PRO A 276 -11.58 -3.19 -13.87
CA PRO A 276 -11.58 -1.74 -13.70
C PRO A 276 -13.01 -1.19 -13.69
N ALA A 277 -13.33 -0.32 -12.71
CA ALA A 277 -14.67 0.18 -12.45
C ALA A 277 -15.18 1.19 -13.49
N ASP A 278 -14.30 2.03 -14.04
CA ASP A 278 -14.61 2.99 -15.08
C ASP A 278 -13.48 3.09 -16.12
N ASP A 279 -13.69 3.90 -17.17
CA ASP A 279 -12.68 4.11 -18.22
C ASP A 279 -11.41 4.79 -17.70
N TYR A 280 -11.50 5.57 -16.63
CA TYR A 280 -10.33 6.18 -16.01
C TYR A 280 -9.45 5.14 -15.33
N VAL A 281 -10.03 4.19 -14.58
CA VAL A 281 -9.26 3.06 -14.02
C VAL A 281 -8.68 2.23 -15.16
N ARG A 282 -9.47 1.94 -16.21
CA ARG A 282 -9.03 1.16 -17.37
C ARG A 282 -7.84 1.79 -18.08
N ASP A 283 -7.84 3.11 -18.23
CA ASP A 283 -6.71 3.85 -18.80
C ASP A 283 -5.50 3.82 -17.88
N PHE A 284 -5.71 3.87 -16.57
CA PHE A 284 -4.63 3.83 -15.57
C PHE A 284 -3.89 2.49 -15.57
N VAL A 285 -4.59 1.37 -15.75
CA VAL A 285 -4.02 0.01 -15.74
C VAL A 285 -3.62 -0.52 -17.11
N ARG A 286 -3.74 0.30 -18.17
CA ARG A 286 -3.59 -0.14 -19.56
C ARG A 286 -2.25 -0.82 -19.86
N ASP A 287 -1.17 -0.27 -19.33
CA ASP A 287 0.20 -0.73 -19.62
C ASP A 287 0.73 -1.72 -18.57
N VAL A 288 -0.14 -2.23 -17.71
CA VAL A 288 0.24 -3.22 -16.69
C VAL A 288 0.39 -4.60 -17.34
N PRO A 289 1.51 -5.32 -17.10
CA PRO A 289 1.64 -6.73 -17.47
C PRO A 289 0.66 -7.58 -16.66
N ARG A 290 -0.50 -7.87 -17.26
CA ARG A 290 -1.65 -8.54 -16.61
C ARG A 290 -1.26 -9.88 -16.02
N GLU A 291 -0.35 -10.60 -16.66
CA GLU A 291 0.12 -11.91 -16.23
C GLU A 291 0.86 -11.92 -14.90
N GLN A 292 1.41 -10.77 -14.49
CA GLN A 292 2.12 -10.63 -13.21
C GLN A 292 1.17 -10.33 -12.04
N VAL A 293 -0.08 -9.97 -12.32
CA VAL A 293 -1.07 -9.55 -11.31
C VAL A 293 -2.25 -10.52 -11.24
N LEU A 294 -2.74 -10.98 -12.39
CA LEU A 294 -3.90 -11.86 -12.45
C LEU A 294 -3.52 -13.28 -12.09
N THR A 295 -4.42 -13.95 -11.37
CA THR A 295 -4.18 -15.28 -10.84
C THR A 295 -4.81 -16.37 -11.73
N VAL A 296 -4.33 -17.61 -11.57
CA VAL A 296 -4.92 -18.77 -12.27
C VAL A 296 -6.38 -19.00 -11.87
N ARG A 297 -6.83 -18.54 -10.70
CA ARG A 297 -8.24 -18.59 -10.32
C ARG A 297 -9.14 -17.86 -11.31
N ARG A 298 -8.67 -16.73 -11.86
CA ARG A 298 -9.40 -15.98 -12.88
C ARG A 298 -9.26 -16.60 -14.27
N ALA A 299 -8.09 -17.17 -14.56
CA ALA A 299 -7.79 -17.73 -15.89
C ALA A 299 -8.39 -19.12 -16.12
N MET A 300 -8.71 -19.87 -15.05
CA MET A 300 -9.08 -21.29 -15.16
C MET A 300 -10.41 -21.51 -15.87
N ARG A 301 -10.52 -22.67 -16.51
CA ARG A 301 -11.76 -23.21 -17.05
C ARG A 301 -12.18 -24.48 -16.29
N PRO A 302 -13.45 -24.92 -16.42
CA PRO A 302 -13.85 -26.22 -15.92
C PRO A 302 -12.98 -27.35 -16.47
N ALA A 303 -12.60 -28.29 -15.58
CA ALA A 303 -11.82 -29.47 -15.94
C ALA A 303 -12.65 -30.50 -16.72
N LYS A 304 -12.09 -31.06 -17.79
CA LYS A 304 -12.66 -32.26 -18.45
C LYS A 304 -12.39 -33.50 -17.60
N SER A 305 -13.13 -34.58 -17.85
CA SER A 305 -13.10 -35.81 -17.04
C SER A 305 -11.70 -36.45 -16.96
N ASP A 306 -10.91 -36.33 -18.02
CA ASP A 306 -9.54 -36.84 -18.16
C ASP A 306 -8.46 -35.91 -17.58
N GLU A 307 -8.80 -34.65 -17.26
CA GLU A 307 -7.87 -33.64 -16.76
C GLU A 307 -7.88 -33.50 -15.22
N LYS A 308 -8.76 -34.22 -14.52
CA LYS A 308 -8.97 -34.06 -13.06
C LYS A 308 -7.82 -34.59 -12.20
N ASP A 309 -7.07 -35.57 -12.71
CA ASP A 309 -6.08 -36.33 -11.94
C ASP A 309 -4.65 -36.22 -12.51
N GLY A 310 -4.45 -35.52 -13.63
CA GLY A 310 -3.16 -35.37 -14.32
C GLY A 310 -2.57 -33.95 -14.24
N GLY A 311 -1.25 -33.84 -14.43
CA GLY A 311 -0.56 -32.54 -14.53
C GLY A 311 -0.20 -31.87 -13.19
N PRO A 312 0.59 -30.79 -13.25
CA PRO A 312 1.02 -30.04 -12.07
C PRO A 312 -0.17 -29.42 -11.35
N ALA A 313 -0.10 -29.36 -10.01
CA ALA A 313 -1.10 -28.72 -9.18
C ALA A 313 -0.63 -27.31 -8.80
N LEU A 314 -1.45 -26.31 -9.09
CA LEU A 314 -1.23 -24.91 -8.77
C LEU A 314 -2.27 -24.44 -7.74
N THR A 315 -1.87 -23.55 -6.85
CA THR A 315 -2.81 -22.90 -5.93
C THR A 315 -3.61 -21.82 -6.68
N PRO A 316 -4.84 -21.49 -6.27
CA PRO A 316 -5.65 -20.50 -6.98
C PRO A 316 -5.00 -19.11 -7.06
N GLY A 317 -4.20 -18.75 -6.06
CA GLY A 317 -3.46 -17.49 -6.01
C GLY A 317 -2.16 -17.46 -6.81
N THR A 318 -1.79 -18.55 -7.49
CA THR A 318 -0.61 -18.57 -8.37
C THR A 318 -0.81 -17.57 -9.51
N THR A 319 0.20 -16.75 -9.81
CA THR A 319 0.12 -15.77 -10.91
C THR A 319 0.06 -16.48 -12.26
N VAL A 320 -0.51 -15.82 -13.27
CA VAL A 320 -0.50 -16.35 -14.64
C VAL A 320 0.93 -16.49 -15.17
N ALA A 321 1.85 -15.60 -14.80
CA ALA A 321 3.27 -15.69 -15.17
C ALA A 321 3.91 -17.00 -14.67
N ASP A 322 3.72 -17.35 -13.39
CA ASP A 322 4.27 -18.59 -12.82
C ASP A 322 3.58 -19.83 -13.41
N ALA A 323 2.29 -19.72 -13.71
CA ALA A 323 1.53 -20.80 -14.33
C ALA A 323 1.98 -21.08 -15.77
N ILE A 324 2.38 -20.07 -16.53
CA ILE A 324 2.97 -20.23 -17.87
C ILE A 324 4.20 -21.13 -17.79
N GLU A 325 5.06 -20.93 -16.80
CA GLU A 325 6.25 -21.77 -16.61
C GLU A 325 5.87 -23.23 -16.30
N ALA A 326 4.90 -23.44 -15.39
CA ALA A 326 4.45 -24.78 -15.01
C ALA A 326 3.81 -25.55 -16.18
N VAL A 327 2.94 -24.89 -16.95
CA VAL A 327 2.28 -25.47 -18.13
C VAL A 327 3.30 -25.75 -19.24
N ALA A 328 4.21 -24.82 -19.51
CA ALA A 328 5.25 -25.00 -20.54
C ALA A 328 6.20 -26.18 -20.23
N ARG A 329 6.59 -26.36 -18.96
CA ARG A 329 7.46 -27.47 -18.55
C ARG A 329 6.77 -28.84 -18.60
N SER A 330 5.48 -28.89 -18.27
CA SER A 330 4.72 -30.14 -18.23
C SER A 330 4.17 -30.55 -19.60
N GLY A 331 4.04 -29.61 -20.54
CA GLY A 331 3.51 -29.86 -21.89
C GLY A 331 2.00 -30.12 -21.93
N GLY A 332 1.28 -29.87 -20.84
CA GLY A 332 -0.15 -30.10 -20.71
C GLY A 332 -0.81 -29.19 -19.66
N PRO A 333 -2.15 -29.25 -19.51
CA PRO A 333 -2.88 -28.40 -18.58
C PRO A 333 -2.42 -28.58 -17.12
N ALA A 334 -2.41 -27.50 -16.37
CA ALA A 334 -2.19 -27.51 -14.92
C ALA A 334 -3.54 -27.48 -14.18
N ARG A 335 -3.64 -28.21 -13.07
CA ARG A 335 -4.83 -28.23 -12.23
C ARG A 335 -4.75 -27.11 -11.20
N VAL A 336 -5.85 -26.37 -11.03
CA VAL A 336 -5.99 -25.40 -9.96
C VAL A 336 -6.66 -26.10 -8.77
N VAL A 337 -5.91 -26.27 -7.69
CA VAL A 337 -6.31 -27.09 -6.54
C VAL A 337 -6.31 -26.23 -5.27
N ASP A 338 -7.40 -26.32 -4.52
CA ASP A 338 -7.55 -25.67 -3.22
C ASP A 338 -8.09 -26.67 -2.20
N GLY A 339 -7.45 -26.78 -1.03
CA GLY A 339 -7.85 -27.73 0.01
C GLY A 339 -7.97 -29.18 -0.46
N GLY A 340 -7.16 -29.61 -1.45
CA GLY A 340 -7.22 -30.94 -2.06
C GLY A 340 -8.34 -31.14 -3.09
N ARG A 341 -9.14 -30.11 -3.38
CA ARG A 341 -10.20 -30.13 -4.40
C ARG A 341 -9.73 -29.43 -5.66
N CYS A 342 -9.90 -30.09 -6.81
CA CYS A 342 -9.69 -29.47 -8.12
C CYS A 342 -10.85 -28.48 -8.41
N LEU A 343 -10.51 -27.20 -8.53
CA LEU A 343 -11.44 -26.12 -8.88
C LEU A 343 -11.61 -25.99 -10.40
N GLY A 344 -10.55 -26.27 -11.16
CA GLY A 344 -10.51 -26.13 -12.60
C GLY A 344 -9.13 -26.47 -13.15
N VAL A 345 -8.93 -26.19 -14.44
CA VAL A 345 -7.64 -26.34 -15.11
C VAL A 345 -7.28 -25.08 -15.87
N VAL A 346 -5.98 -24.85 -16.03
CA VAL A 346 -5.44 -23.78 -16.83
C VAL A 346 -4.51 -24.37 -17.89
N ASP A 347 -4.75 -24.05 -19.15
CA ASP A 347 -3.93 -24.46 -20.29
C ASP A 347 -3.33 -23.25 -21.01
N HIS A 348 -2.54 -23.49 -22.06
CA HIS A 348 -1.91 -22.41 -22.83
C HIS A 348 -2.93 -21.38 -23.36
N ALA A 349 -4.13 -21.80 -23.77
CA ALA A 349 -5.14 -20.89 -24.31
C ALA A 349 -5.70 -20.00 -23.20
N CYS A 350 -6.01 -20.56 -22.04
CA CYS A 350 -6.40 -19.81 -20.85
C CYS A 350 -5.36 -18.75 -20.49
N LEU A 351 -4.09 -19.12 -20.38
CA LEU A 351 -3.00 -18.21 -19.98
C LEU A 351 -2.76 -17.12 -21.03
N LEU A 352 -2.73 -17.47 -22.31
CA LEU A 352 -2.54 -16.50 -23.40
C LEU A 352 -3.71 -15.52 -23.51
N SER A 353 -4.94 -15.95 -23.20
CA SER A 353 -6.10 -15.05 -23.18
C SER A 353 -5.94 -13.92 -22.17
N VAL A 354 -5.32 -14.20 -21.01
CA VAL A 354 -5.04 -13.20 -19.98
C VAL A 354 -3.96 -12.23 -20.43
N VAL A 355 -2.86 -12.73 -20.98
CA VAL A 355 -1.77 -11.91 -21.53
C VAL A 355 -2.30 -10.99 -22.64
N ALA A 356 -3.21 -11.48 -23.48
CA ALA A 356 -3.83 -10.72 -24.56
C ALA A 356 -4.94 -9.76 -24.08
N GLY A 357 -5.33 -9.78 -22.80
CA GLY A 357 -6.43 -8.98 -22.26
C GLY A 357 -7.81 -9.38 -22.79
N LEU A 358 -8.00 -10.67 -23.12
CA LEU A 358 -9.24 -11.25 -23.64
C LEU A 358 -10.06 -11.99 -22.57
N ASP A 359 -9.55 -12.07 -21.34
CA ASP A 359 -10.04 -12.84 -20.19
C ASP A 359 -11.41 -12.40 -19.60
N GLY A 360 -12.22 -11.67 -20.38
CA GLY A 360 -13.57 -11.25 -20.00
C GLY A 360 -14.53 -11.02 -21.19
N LYS A 361 -14.10 -11.26 -22.44
CA LYS A 361 -14.95 -11.01 -23.62
C LYS A 361 -15.91 -12.15 -23.95
N GLU A 362 -15.74 -13.35 -23.40
CA GLU A 362 -16.64 -14.49 -23.68
C GLU A 362 -17.90 -14.52 -22.80
N ALA A 363 -17.98 -13.75 -21.71
CA ALA A 363 -19.18 -13.69 -20.87
C ALA A 363 -20.28 -12.74 -21.39
N ALA A 364 -19.97 -11.88 -22.36
CA ALA A 364 -20.91 -10.89 -22.92
C ALA A 364 -21.57 -11.34 -24.24
N ALA A 365 -21.27 -12.55 -24.72
CA ALA A 365 -21.74 -13.06 -26.01
C ALA A 365 -22.48 -14.41 -25.93
N ALA A 366 -23.02 -14.75 -24.75
CA ALA A 366 -23.86 -15.94 -24.53
C ALA A 366 -25.29 -15.55 -24.17
#